data_AF-E2CD65-F1
#
_entry.id   AF-E2CD65-F1
#
_cell.length_a   1.000
_cell.length_b   1.000
_cell.length_c   1.000
_cell.angle_alpha   90.00
_cell.angle_beta   90.00
_cell.angle_gamma   90.00
#
_symmetry.space_group_name_H-M   'P 1'
#
loop_
_entity.id
_entity.type
_entity.pdbx_description
1 polymer ?
#
loop_
_entity_poly.entity_id
_entity_poly.type
_entity_poly.pdbx_seq_one_letter_code
_entity_poly.pdbx_strand_id
1 'polypeptide(L)'
;MWLRPDNARHELASLPRVARMGFNLLLSLKYGSLVVCLPNGRTYQIRGAEPGPDAHLNIDDMRFARMVVQSGDVGVGEAYMAGYWSSPDITTFLELFCINRDATVEALKGRPVMRLLLSLRHWLNANTKRGSKRNISAHYDLGNSFYKEWLDKTMTYSSALYEDGTQSLESAQNAKYASLVKGADIQPDHTVLEIGCGWGGFAEFIGKEVGAKVKALTISQEQYDFARERTFKAGLNEKVDVCFQDYRDETGKYDRIASIEMFEAVGEKYWPTYFEKLSSCLNPGGRAGLQIITIQDRMFDDYRSGTDFIQRHIFPGGMLPPPTKLANMGAHLGLHLKAERIFGQDYARTLAEWRERFHDAWPRIKPLGFDDRFKRLWEFYLHYCEAGFRSENIDVRQLVYVKA
;
A
#
# COMPACT_ATOMS: atom_id res chain seq x y z
N MET A 1 30.59 -16.74 -5.39
CA MET A 1 30.84 -18.02 -4.68
C MET A 1 29.53 -18.52 -4.10
N TRP A 2 29.24 -19.82 -4.19
CA TRP A 2 28.06 -20.42 -3.56
C TRP A 2 28.22 -20.51 -2.04
N LEU A 3 27.32 -19.86 -1.30
CA LEU A 3 27.27 -19.93 0.15
C LEU A 3 26.29 -21.02 0.58
N ARG A 4 26.77 -21.96 1.39
CA ARG A 4 26.03 -23.13 1.86
C ARG A 4 26.23 -23.34 3.36
N PRO A 5 25.33 -24.04 4.06
CA PRO A 5 25.45 -24.24 5.51
C PRO A 5 26.80 -24.82 5.97
N ASP A 6 27.41 -25.70 5.17
CA ASP A 6 28.69 -26.37 5.44
C ASP A 6 29.91 -25.45 5.29
N ASN A 7 29.89 -24.47 4.38
CA ASN A 7 31.02 -23.55 4.16
C ASN A 7 30.85 -22.16 4.81
N ALA A 8 29.63 -21.79 5.21
CA ALA A 8 29.31 -20.44 5.64
C ALA A 8 30.14 -19.95 6.84
N ARG A 9 30.46 -20.83 7.79
CA ARG A 9 31.26 -20.46 8.97
C ARG A 9 32.67 -19.98 8.58
N HIS A 10 33.27 -20.62 7.58
CA HIS A 10 34.60 -20.27 7.08
C HIS A 10 34.53 -19.00 6.23
N GLU A 11 33.65 -18.99 5.23
CA GLU A 11 33.55 -17.92 4.24
C GLU A 11 33.18 -16.56 4.84
N LEU A 12 32.34 -16.57 5.89
CA LEU A 12 31.86 -15.35 6.52
C LEU A 12 32.72 -14.92 7.73
N ALA A 13 33.78 -15.66 8.08
CA ALA A 13 34.57 -15.42 9.30
C ALA A 13 35.13 -13.99 9.40
N SER A 14 35.51 -13.42 8.25
CA SER A 14 36.04 -12.06 8.13
C SER A 14 34.98 -10.95 8.24
N LEU A 15 33.68 -11.29 8.24
CA LEU A 15 32.60 -10.31 8.30
C LEU A 15 32.24 -9.93 9.75
N PRO A 16 31.77 -8.68 9.97
CA PRO A 16 31.20 -8.27 11.25
C PRO A 16 30.14 -9.25 11.75
N ARG A 17 30.05 -9.47 13.08
CA ARG A 17 29.10 -10.42 13.67
C ARG A 17 27.66 -10.20 13.20
N VAL A 18 27.25 -8.94 13.09
CA VAL A 18 25.90 -8.58 12.66
C VAL A 18 25.63 -8.96 11.20
N ALA A 19 26.62 -8.81 10.32
CA ALA A 19 26.52 -9.26 8.93
C ALA A 19 26.43 -10.79 8.84
N ARG A 20 27.25 -11.51 9.64
CA ARG A 20 27.16 -12.97 9.73
C ARG A 20 25.78 -13.46 10.17
N MET A 21 25.14 -12.77 11.11
CA MET A 21 23.76 -13.07 11.52
C MET A 21 22.79 -12.92 10.35
N GLY A 22 22.90 -11.85 9.56
CA GLY A 22 22.10 -11.64 8.35
C GLY A 22 22.29 -12.75 7.32
N PHE A 23 23.54 -13.07 6.96
CA PHE A 23 23.83 -14.16 6.03
C PHE A 23 23.33 -15.53 6.52
N ASN A 24 23.42 -15.80 7.82
CA ASN A 24 22.88 -17.04 8.40
C ASN A 24 21.35 -17.13 8.35
N LEU A 25 20.63 -16.01 8.25
CA LEU A 25 19.20 -16.00 7.96
C LEU A 25 18.95 -16.22 6.46
N LEU A 26 19.78 -15.66 5.58
CA LEU A 26 19.64 -15.90 4.15
C LEU A 26 19.84 -17.38 3.78
N LEU A 27 20.62 -18.14 4.56
CA LEU A 27 20.78 -19.58 4.36
C LEU A 27 19.50 -20.41 4.60
N SER A 28 18.44 -19.81 5.17
CA SER A 28 17.11 -20.45 5.26
C SER A 28 16.17 -20.06 4.12
N LEU A 29 16.68 -19.46 3.04
CA LEU A 29 15.90 -19.19 1.83
C LEU A 29 15.33 -20.51 1.30
N LYS A 30 14.01 -20.57 1.10
CA LYS A 30 13.31 -21.73 0.56
C LYS A 30 13.05 -21.59 -0.95
N TYR A 31 12.66 -20.39 -1.40
CA TYR A 31 12.29 -20.09 -2.79
C TYR A 31 13.28 -19.12 -3.42
N GLY A 32 13.58 -19.30 -4.70
CA GLY A 32 14.36 -18.36 -5.51
C GLY A 32 15.85 -18.34 -5.22
N SER A 33 16.54 -17.28 -5.65
CA SER A 33 17.97 -17.10 -5.39
C SER A 33 18.34 -15.65 -5.09
N LEU A 34 19.45 -15.46 -4.38
CA LEU A 34 19.96 -14.16 -4.01
C LEU A 34 21.47 -14.08 -4.26
N VAL A 35 21.88 -13.10 -5.05
CA VAL A 35 23.27 -12.69 -5.21
C VAL A 35 23.56 -11.50 -4.32
N VAL A 36 24.50 -11.62 -3.39
CA VAL A 36 24.93 -10.54 -2.49
C VAL A 36 26.35 -10.10 -2.84
N CYS A 37 26.50 -8.87 -3.33
CA CYS A 37 27.79 -8.22 -3.57
C CYS A 37 28.14 -7.34 -2.37
N LEU A 38 29.34 -7.51 -1.82
CA LEU A 38 29.85 -6.74 -0.68
C LEU A 38 30.73 -5.55 -1.13
N PRO A 39 30.98 -4.56 -0.24
CA PRO A 39 31.80 -3.39 -0.57
C PRO A 39 33.24 -3.74 -0.98
N ASN A 40 33.75 -4.90 -0.55
CA ASN A 40 35.08 -5.39 -0.88
C ASN A 40 35.13 -6.19 -2.19
N GLY A 41 34.06 -6.19 -2.99
CA GLY A 41 33.95 -6.90 -4.26
C GLY A 41 33.66 -8.40 -4.13
N ARG A 42 33.55 -8.94 -2.91
CA ARG A 42 33.17 -10.36 -2.74
C ARG A 42 31.70 -10.55 -3.04
N THR A 43 31.39 -11.62 -3.79
CA THR A 43 30.02 -11.99 -4.15
C THR A 43 29.66 -13.36 -3.60
N TYR A 44 28.56 -13.42 -2.86
CA TYR A 44 27.94 -14.66 -2.39
C TYR A 44 26.66 -14.95 -3.17
N GLN A 45 26.43 -16.22 -3.47
CA GLN A 45 25.22 -16.70 -4.13
C GLN A 45 24.53 -17.69 -3.21
N ILE A 46 23.25 -17.46 -2.95
CA ILE A 46 22.40 -18.28 -2.08
C ILE A 46 21.20 -18.69 -2.91
N ARG A 47 20.79 -19.94 -2.82
CA ARG A 47 19.66 -20.48 -3.60
C ARG A 47 18.78 -21.36 -2.71
N GLY A 48 17.48 -21.14 -2.81
CA GLY A 48 16.47 -21.97 -2.19
C GLY A 48 16.27 -23.29 -2.93
N ALA A 49 15.57 -24.23 -2.29
CA ALA A 49 15.26 -25.53 -2.88
C ALA A 49 14.20 -25.43 -3.98
N GLU A 50 13.31 -24.44 -3.90
CA GLU A 50 12.17 -24.24 -4.78
C GLU A 50 12.39 -23.08 -5.76
N PRO A 51 11.75 -23.09 -6.94
CA PRO A 51 11.80 -21.96 -7.87
C PRO A 51 11.20 -20.69 -7.23
N GLY A 52 11.65 -19.52 -7.69
CA GLY A 52 11.22 -18.22 -7.21
C GLY A 52 12.04 -17.09 -7.83
N PRO A 53 11.89 -15.84 -7.36
CA PRO A 53 12.59 -14.69 -7.91
C PRO A 53 14.11 -14.82 -7.78
N ASP A 54 14.83 -14.35 -8.80
CA ASP A 54 16.30 -14.27 -8.79
C ASP A 54 16.73 -12.84 -8.47
N ALA A 55 17.03 -12.59 -7.20
CA ALA A 55 17.31 -11.26 -6.69
C ALA A 55 18.80 -10.95 -6.62
N HIS A 56 19.10 -9.65 -6.67
CA HIS A 56 20.44 -9.12 -6.51
C HIS A 56 20.45 -8.08 -5.39
N LEU A 57 21.51 -8.05 -4.60
CA LEU A 57 21.73 -7.10 -3.53
C LEU A 57 23.18 -6.62 -3.58
N ASN A 58 23.35 -5.33 -3.84
CA ASN A 58 24.65 -4.67 -3.71
C ASN A 58 24.66 -3.95 -2.36
N ILE A 59 25.55 -4.37 -1.47
CA ILE A 59 25.79 -3.69 -0.19
C ILE A 59 26.93 -2.71 -0.43
N ASP A 60 26.61 -1.42 -0.34
CA ASP A 60 27.57 -0.32 -0.48
C ASP A 60 28.20 0.03 0.88
N ASP A 61 27.46 -0.18 1.98
CA ASP A 61 27.93 0.06 3.34
C ASP A 61 27.40 -0.98 4.36
N MET A 62 28.30 -1.53 5.18
CA MET A 62 27.98 -2.56 6.18
C MET A 62 27.06 -2.07 7.31
N ARG A 63 26.81 -0.77 7.44
CA ARG A 63 25.74 -0.20 8.27
C ARG A 63 24.37 -0.76 7.89
N PHE A 64 24.16 -1.15 6.62
CA PHE A 64 22.96 -1.88 6.17
C PHE A 64 22.64 -3.08 7.05
N ALA A 65 23.61 -3.98 7.26
CA ALA A 65 23.39 -5.19 8.07
C ALA A 65 22.96 -4.86 9.51
N ARG A 66 23.49 -3.77 10.07
CA ARG A 66 23.09 -3.29 11.40
C ARG A 66 21.65 -2.79 11.41
N MET A 67 21.26 -2.01 10.43
CA MET A 67 19.90 -1.44 10.33
C MET A 67 18.86 -2.54 10.14
N VAL A 68 19.09 -3.52 9.27
CA VAL A 68 18.18 -4.66 9.08
C VAL A 68 18.02 -5.48 10.36
N VAL A 69 19.12 -5.80 11.04
CA VAL A 69 19.07 -6.59 12.29
C VAL A 69 18.47 -5.80 13.46
N GLN A 70 18.51 -4.47 13.42
CA GLN A 70 17.91 -3.62 14.45
C GLN A 70 16.43 -3.37 14.19
N SER A 71 16.05 -3.06 12.95
CA SER A 71 14.74 -2.48 12.62
C SER A 71 13.98 -3.25 11.52
N GLY A 72 14.42 -4.45 11.15
CA GLY A 72 13.70 -5.30 10.20
C GLY A 72 13.54 -4.66 8.82
N ASP A 73 12.33 -4.74 8.29
CA ASP A 73 11.88 -4.15 7.01
C ASP A 73 12.03 -2.61 7.00
N VAL A 74 11.70 -1.92 8.11
CA VAL A 74 11.98 -0.49 8.27
C VAL A 74 13.47 -0.21 8.07
N GLY A 75 14.33 -1.08 8.62
CA GLY A 75 15.78 -0.97 8.50
C GLY A 75 16.28 -1.17 7.05
N VAL A 76 15.63 -2.05 6.29
CA VAL A 76 15.91 -2.24 4.85
C VAL A 76 15.62 -0.94 4.09
N GLY A 77 14.44 -0.35 4.29
CA GLY A 77 14.04 0.90 3.62
C GLY A 77 14.87 2.11 4.04
N GLU A 78 15.08 2.32 5.35
CA GLU A 78 15.88 3.45 5.85
C GLU A 78 17.34 3.36 5.36
N ALA A 79 17.88 2.15 5.19
CA ALA A 79 19.22 1.94 4.65
C ALA A 79 19.27 2.21 3.13
N TYR A 80 18.20 1.95 2.37
CA TYR A 80 18.10 2.31 0.96
C TYR A 80 18.07 3.83 0.79
N MET A 81 17.27 4.52 1.61
CA MET A 81 17.21 5.99 1.66
C MET A 81 18.58 6.61 1.98
N ALA A 82 19.38 5.95 2.82
CA ALA A 82 20.73 6.37 3.17
C ALA A 82 21.80 6.00 2.12
N GLY A 83 21.44 5.24 1.07
CA GLY A 83 22.37 4.79 0.05
C GLY A 83 23.35 3.72 0.50
N TYR A 84 23.00 2.90 1.50
CA TYR A 84 23.86 1.82 1.99
C TYR A 84 23.73 0.52 1.22
N TRP A 85 22.71 0.42 0.37
CA TRP A 85 22.54 -0.70 -0.54
C TRP A 85 21.74 -0.28 -1.77
N SER A 86 21.85 -1.09 -2.82
CA SER A 86 21.12 -0.95 -4.07
C SER A 86 20.82 -2.33 -4.67
N SER A 87 19.93 -2.36 -5.65
CA SER A 87 19.66 -3.55 -6.47
C SER A 87 19.41 -3.08 -7.91
N PRO A 88 19.80 -3.86 -8.94
CA PRO A 88 19.32 -3.62 -10.31
C PRO A 88 17.80 -3.77 -10.42
N ASP A 89 17.18 -4.56 -9.54
CA ASP A 89 15.73 -4.72 -9.43
C ASP A 89 15.33 -4.84 -7.95
N ILE A 90 14.84 -3.73 -7.40
CA ILE A 90 14.44 -3.65 -5.99
C ILE A 90 13.13 -4.42 -5.77
N THR A 91 12.20 -4.42 -6.73
CA THR A 91 10.93 -5.15 -6.62
C THR A 91 11.20 -6.63 -6.46
N THR A 92 12.00 -7.23 -7.36
CA THR A 92 12.37 -8.65 -7.31
C THR A 92 13.10 -9.00 -6.01
N PHE A 93 13.98 -8.10 -5.53
CA PHE A 93 14.62 -8.28 -4.22
C PHE A 93 13.60 -8.35 -3.09
N LEU A 94 12.66 -7.41 -3.01
CA LEU A 94 11.65 -7.40 -1.95
C LEU A 94 10.67 -8.57 -2.08
N GLU A 95 10.24 -8.91 -3.30
CA GLU A 95 9.35 -10.04 -3.61
C GLU A 95 9.94 -11.35 -3.08
N LEU A 96 11.25 -11.57 -3.26
CA LEU A 96 11.95 -12.73 -2.73
C LEU A 96 11.75 -12.88 -1.21
N PHE A 97 11.86 -11.80 -0.44
CA PHE A 97 11.64 -11.84 1.01
C PHE A 97 10.17 -11.99 1.37
N CYS A 98 9.27 -11.39 0.59
CA CYS A 98 7.84 -11.53 0.78
C CYS A 98 7.38 -12.99 0.66
N ILE A 99 7.84 -13.74 -0.36
CA ILE A 99 7.46 -15.16 -0.53
C ILE A 99 8.18 -16.10 0.46
N ASN A 100 9.35 -15.70 0.98
CA ASN A 100 10.12 -16.47 1.95
C ASN A 100 9.75 -16.14 3.40
N ARG A 101 8.77 -15.26 3.65
CA ARG A 101 8.37 -14.83 5.00
C ARG A 101 8.06 -16.01 5.92
N ASP A 102 7.18 -16.92 5.49
CA ASP A 102 6.73 -18.03 6.34
C ASP A 102 7.87 -19.03 6.62
N ALA A 103 8.71 -19.30 5.62
CA ALA A 103 9.92 -20.10 5.79
C ALA A 103 10.90 -19.47 6.79
N THR A 104 11.04 -18.13 6.74
CA THR A 104 11.89 -17.37 7.67
C THR A 104 11.31 -17.42 9.09
N VAL A 105 9.99 -17.23 9.25
CA VAL A 105 9.30 -17.33 10.54
C VAL A 105 9.47 -18.73 11.13
N GLU A 106 9.32 -19.78 10.33
CA GLU A 106 9.50 -21.17 10.77
C GLU A 106 10.96 -21.44 11.19
N ALA A 107 11.94 -20.99 10.40
CA ALA A 107 13.36 -21.12 10.75
C ALA A 107 13.72 -20.38 12.06
N LEU A 108 13.02 -19.28 12.37
CA LEU A 108 13.17 -18.55 13.63
C LEU A 108 12.52 -19.24 14.82
N LYS A 109 11.46 -20.05 14.64
CA LYS A 109 10.86 -20.86 15.73
C LYS A 109 11.87 -21.82 16.34
N GLY A 110 12.77 -22.38 15.54
CA GLY A 110 13.88 -23.25 15.99
C GLY A 110 15.02 -22.52 16.73
N ARG A 111 14.97 -21.18 16.85
CA ARG A 111 16.04 -20.36 17.46
C ARG A 111 15.45 -19.40 18.52
N PRO A 112 15.02 -19.90 19.70
CA PRO A 112 14.26 -19.12 20.68
C PRO A 112 15.00 -17.88 21.22
N VAL A 113 16.33 -17.95 21.38
CA VAL A 113 17.15 -16.80 21.79
C VAL A 113 17.14 -15.70 20.72
N MET A 114 17.23 -16.08 19.44
CA MET A 114 17.18 -15.13 18.33
C MET A 114 15.80 -14.49 18.24
N ARG A 115 14.73 -15.28 18.40
CA ARG A 115 13.35 -14.79 18.43
C ARG A 115 13.11 -13.81 19.57
N LEU A 116 13.60 -14.11 20.78
CA LEU A 116 13.50 -13.23 21.95
C LEU A 116 14.28 -11.92 21.76
N LEU A 117 15.47 -11.98 21.16
CA LEU A 117 16.26 -10.78 20.85
C LEU A 117 15.58 -9.90 19.81
N LEU A 118 14.95 -10.50 18.78
CA LEU A 118 14.20 -9.77 17.76
C LEU A 118 12.89 -9.20 18.33
N SER A 119 12.18 -9.92 19.18
CA SER A 119 10.92 -9.45 19.79
C SER A 119 11.13 -8.34 20.82
N LEU A 120 12.16 -8.44 21.67
CA LEU A 120 12.54 -7.36 22.61
C LEU A 120 13.00 -6.10 21.87
N ARG A 121 13.67 -6.25 20.73
CA ARG A 121 14.07 -5.13 19.88
C ARG A 121 12.89 -4.49 19.16
N HIS A 122 11.98 -5.30 18.64
CA HIS A 122 10.73 -4.81 18.06
C HIS A 122 9.94 -3.98 19.08
N TRP A 123 9.90 -4.42 20.34
CA TRP A 123 9.29 -3.66 21.44
C TRP A 123 10.02 -2.34 21.74
N LEU A 124 11.35 -2.32 21.73
CA LEU A 124 12.15 -1.09 21.92
C LEU A 124 12.09 -0.12 20.72
N ASN A 125 11.79 -0.64 19.53
CA ASN A 125 11.56 0.14 18.31
C ASN A 125 10.10 0.54 18.11
N ALA A 126 9.19 0.10 18.99
CA ALA A 126 7.80 0.52 18.97
C ALA A 126 7.77 2.05 18.89
N ASN A 127 7.01 2.55 17.91
CA ASN A 127 6.97 3.97 17.52
C ASN A 127 6.83 4.89 18.75
N THR A 128 7.96 5.40 19.25
CA THR A 128 7.90 6.42 20.30
C THR A 128 7.32 7.68 19.68
N LYS A 129 6.42 8.37 20.38
CA LYS A 129 5.80 9.63 19.92
C LYS A 129 6.83 10.65 19.39
N ARG A 130 8.07 10.60 19.89
CA ARG A 130 9.19 11.48 19.50
C ARG A 130 9.84 11.08 18.17
N GLY A 131 9.97 9.78 17.88
CA GLY A 131 10.45 9.28 16.57
C GLY A 131 9.39 9.46 15.48
N SER A 132 8.14 9.16 15.83
CA SER A 132 6.98 9.40 14.96
C SER A 132 6.84 10.89 14.64
N LYS A 133 6.98 11.83 15.59
CA LYS A 133 6.98 13.29 15.29
C LYS A 133 8.08 13.76 14.33
N ARG A 134 9.27 13.13 14.34
CA ARG A 134 10.39 13.52 13.46
C ARG A 134 10.21 13.00 12.03
N ASN A 135 9.47 11.89 11.87
CA ASN A 135 9.06 11.37 10.56
C ASN A 135 7.76 12.04 10.08
N ILE A 136 6.83 12.35 10.99
CA ILE A 136 5.57 13.06 10.73
C ILE A 136 5.82 14.53 10.38
N SER A 137 6.82 15.20 10.96
CA SER A 137 7.21 16.56 10.52
C SER A 137 7.76 16.58 9.08
N ALA A 138 7.96 15.41 8.49
CA ALA A 138 8.31 15.18 7.09
C ALA A 138 7.16 14.52 6.31
N HIS A 139 5.93 14.44 6.85
CA HIS A 139 4.75 14.59 6.01
C HIS A 139 4.75 16.03 5.54
N TYR A 140 5.61 16.28 4.56
CA TYR A 140 5.56 17.43 3.69
C TYR A 140 4.13 17.50 3.17
N ASP A 141 3.57 18.70 3.06
CA ASP A 141 2.38 18.94 2.26
C ASP A 141 2.71 18.50 0.83
N LEU A 142 2.57 17.19 0.54
CA LEU A 142 2.64 16.63 -0.79
C LEU A 142 1.41 17.16 -1.50
N GLY A 143 1.54 18.39 -1.97
CA GLY A 143 0.43 19.11 -2.52
C GLY A 143 0.11 18.60 -3.91
N ASN A 144 -0.95 19.16 -4.47
CA ASN A 144 -1.38 18.88 -5.83
C ASN A 144 -0.24 19.01 -6.87
N SER A 145 0.75 19.89 -6.65
CA SER A 145 1.91 20.06 -7.53
C SER A 145 2.80 18.84 -7.63
N PHE A 146 2.94 18.05 -6.56
CA PHE A 146 3.74 16.83 -6.56
C PHE A 146 3.03 15.70 -7.32
N TYR A 147 1.77 15.42 -6.95
CA TYR A 147 1.01 14.30 -7.51
C TYR A 147 0.71 14.47 -9.00
N LYS A 148 0.46 15.70 -9.47
CA LYS A 148 0.22 16.02 -10.88
C LYS A 148 1.36 15.62 -11.82
N GLU A 149 2.58 15.54 -11.31
CA GLU A 149 3.75 15.31 -12.15
C GLU A 149 3.87 13.86 -12.63
N TRP A 150 3.32 12.90 -11.90
CA TRP A 150 3.50 11.47 -12.16
C TRP A 150 2.20 10.64 -12.13
N LEU A 151 1.14 11.10 -11.45
CA LEU A 151 -0.17 10.48 -11.62
C LEU A 151 -0.68 10.64 -13.06
N ASP A 152 -1.68 9.84 -13.40
CA ASP A 152 -2.41 10.00 -14.64
C ASP A 152 -3.30 11.25 -14.60
N LYS A 153 -3.84 11.65 -15.76
CA LYS A 153 -4.64 12.87 -15.88
C LYS A 153 -5.89 12.90 -15.00
N THR A 154 -6.39 11.73 -14.56
CA THR A 154 -7.54 11.65 -13.67
C THR A 154 -7.20 12.04 -12.22
N MET A 155 -5.91 12.26 -11.89
CA MET A 155 -5.43 12.52 -10.52
C MET A 155 -5.87 11.43 -9.55
N THR A 156 -5.79 10.16 -9.98
CA THR A 156 -6.22 9.04 -9.14
C THR A 156 -5.03 8.41 -8.43
N TYR A 157 -5.03 8.50 -7.10
CA TYR A 157 -4.07 7.79 -6.24
C TYR A 157 -4.71 6.57 -5.58
N SER A 158 -5.10 5.61 -6.42
CA SER A 158 -5.65 4.30 -6.05
C SER A 158 -5.27 3.28 -7.12
N SER A 159 -5.38 1.98 -6.83
CA SER A 159 -5.21 0.92 -7.84
C SER A 159 -6.06 1.21 -9.06
N ALA A 160 -5.50 1.04 -10.26
CA ALA A 160 -6.28 0.88 -11.47
C ALA A 160 -6.77 -0.57 -11.61
N LEU A 161 -7.61 -0.82 -12.62
CA LEU A 161 -8.09 -2.15 -13.00
C LEU A 161 -7.77 -2.35 -14.47
N TYR A 162 -7.01 -3.38 -14.81
CA TYR A 162 -6.61 -3.64 -16.19
C TYR A 162 -7.50 -4.74 -16.78
N GLU A 163 -8.33 -4.34 -17.75
CA GLU A 163 -9.17 -5.24 -18.53
C GLU A 163 -8.74 -5.24 -20.01
N ASP A 164 -9.29 -6.18 -20.79
CA ASP A 164 -9.08 -6.19 -22.24
C ASP A 164 -9.46 -4.84 -22.86
N GLY A 165 -8.53 -4.23 -23.60
CA GLY A 165 -8.70 -2.90 -24.19
C GLY A 165 -8.20 -1.73 -23.33
N THR A 166 -7.73 -1.98 -22.10
CA THR A 166 -7.00 -0.95 -21.32
C THR A 166 -5.58 -0.79 -21.86
N GLN A 167 -5.34 0.33 -22.55
CA GLN A 167 -4.05 0.62 -23.22
C GLN A 167 -3.19 1.64 -22.45
N SER A 168 -3.74 2.25 -21.40
CA SER A 168 -3.10 3.29 -20.60
C SER A 168 -3.60 3.24 -19.15
N LEU A 169 -2.81 3.77 -18.22
CA LEU A 169 -3.20 3.96 -16.83
C LEU A 169 -4.53 4.72 -16.72
N GLU A 170 -4.72 5.80 -17.48
CA GLU A 170 -5.96 6.56 -17.54
C GLU A 170 -7.17 5.68 -17.91
N SER A 171 -7.02 4.83 -18.94
CA SER A 171 -8.10 3.90 -19.35
C SER A 171 -8.37 2.83 -18.29
N ALA A 172 -7.34 2.36 -17.59
CA ALA A 172 -7.47 1.40 -16.50
C ALA A 172 -8.13 2.01 -15.25
N GLN A 173 -7.89 3.30 -14.98
CA GLN A 173 -8.60 4.03 -13.92
C GLN A 173 -10.09 4.19 -14.24
N ASN A 174 -10.44 4.47 -15.49
CA ASN A 174 -11.82 4.50 -15.94
C ASN A 174 -12.50 3.12 -15.88
N ALA A 175 -11.79 2.05 -16.28
CA ALA A 175 -12.29 0.68 -16.17
C ALA A 175 -12.60 0.29 -14.71
N LYS A 176 -11.71 0.68 -13.78
CA LYS A 176 -11.94 0.51 -12.34
C LYS A 176 -13.21 1.24 -11.87
N TYR A 177 -13.41 2.48 -12.29
CA TYR A 177 -14.62 3.25 -11.96
C TYR A 177 -15.88 2.59 -12.50
N ALA A 178 -15.85 2.16 -13.76
CA ALA A 178 -16.95 1.43 -14.39
C ALA A 178 -17.27 0.11 -13.67
N SER A 179 -16.24 -0.64 -13.25
CA SER A 179 -16.40 -1.87 -12.45
C SER A 179 -17.10 -1.60 -11.12
N LEU A 180 -16.74 -0.53 -10.41
CA LEU A 180 -17.37 -0.18 -9.13
C LEU A 180 -18.82 0.29 -9.32
N VAL A 181 -19.09 1.11 -10.33
CA VAL A 181 -20.45 1.52 -10.73
C VAL A 181 -21.33 0.30 -11.02
N LYS A 182 -20.81 -0.65 -11.79
CA LYS A 182 -21.51 -1.89 -12.14
C LYS A 182 -21.77 -2.76 -10.92
N GLY A 183 -20.76 -2.95 -10.06
CA GLY A 183 -20.89 -3.76 -8.84
C GLY A 183 -21.90 -3.17 -7.86
N ALA A 184 -21.80 -1.87 -7.60
CA ALA A 184 -22.74 -1.15 -6.74
C ALA A 184 -24.10 -0.90 -7.41
N ASP A 185 -24.26 -1.16 -8.72
CA ASP A 185 -25.49 -0.96 -9.47
C ASP A 185 -26.01 0.47 -9.34
N ILE A 186 -25.12 1.43 -9.64
CA ILE A 186 -25.42 2.87 -9.65
C ILE A 186 -26.17 3.19 -10.94
N GLN A 187 -27.26 3.95 -10.81
CA GLN A 187 -28.21 4.24 -11.89
C GLN A 187 -28.49 5.75 -11.93
N PRO A 188 -28.95 6.32 -13.05
CA PRO A 188 -29.08 7.77 -13.23
C PRO A 188 -30.02 8.47 -12.24
N ASP A 189 -31.02 7.76 -11.72
CA ASP A 189 -32.02 8.26 -10.77
C ASP A 189 -31.58 8.16 -9.30
N HIS A 190 -30.46 7.48 -9.02
CA HIS A 190 -29.96 7.33 -7.67
C HIS A 190 -29.29 8.59 -7.11
N THR A 191 -29.38 8.72 -5.79
CA THR A 191 -28.50 9.55 -4.98
C THR A 191 -27.33 8.71 -4.46
N VAL A 192 -26.11 9.22 -4.66
CA VAL A 192 -24.86 8.53 -4.32
C VAL A 192 -24.07 9.35 -3.31
N LEU A 193 -23.61 8.70 -2.25
CA LEU A 193 -22.59 9.25 -1.36
C LEU A 193 -21.23 8.66 -1.73
N GLU A 194 -20.27 9.51 -2.10
CA GLU A 194 -18.87 9.11 -2.21
C GLU A 194 -18.12 9.55 -0.96
N ILE A 195 -17.58 8.58 -0.22
CA ILE A 195 -16.82 8.82 1.00
C ILE A 195 -15.31 8.78 0.68
N GLY A 196 -14.66 9.93 0.81
CA GLY A 196 -13.24 10.11 0.49
C GLY A 196 -13.04 10.28 -1.01
N CYS A 197 -13.58 11.37 -1.58
CA CYS A 197 -13.61 11.56 -3.04
C CYS A 197 -12.28 11.96 -3.69
N GLY A 198 -11.23 12.18 -2.88
CA GLY A 198 -9.93 12.62 -3.37
C GLY A 198 -10.06 13.87 -4.24
N TRP A 199 -9.48 13.83 -5.44
CA TRP A 199 -9.54 14.90 -6.43
C TRP A 199 -10.80 14.88 -7.32
N GLY A 200 -11.86 14.18 -6.90
CA GLY A 200 -13.17 14.17 -7.55
C GLY A 200 -13.27 13.33 -8.82
N GLY A 201 -12.30 12.44 -9.09
CA GLY A 201 -12.26 11.64 -10.31
C GLY A 201 -13.45 10.70 -10.48
N PHE A 202 -13.84 10.02 -9.40
CA PHE A 202 -14.98 9.10 -9.45
C PHE A 202 -16.32 9.84 -9.43
N ALA A 203 -16.46 10.91 -8.64
CA ALA A 203 -17.62 11.79 -8.67
C ALA A 203 -17.90 12.34 -10.09
N GLU A 204 -16.85 12.84 -10.77
CA GLU A 204 -16.95 13.30 -12.16
C GLU A 204 -17.39 12.16 -13.08
N PHE A 205 -16.80 10.97 -12.95
CA PHE A 205 -17.17 9.80 -13.74
C PHE A 205 -18.65 9.44 -13.57
N ILE A 206 -19.17 9.37 -12.33
CA ILE A 206 -20.58 9.09 -12.09
C ILE A 206 -21.47 10.19 -12.68
N GLY A 207 -21.15 11.46 -12.41
CA GLY A 207 -21.94 12.59 -12.87
C GLY A 207 -22.03 12.68 -14.40
N LYS A 208 -20.95 12.33 -15.09
CA LYS A 208 -20.84 12.41 -16.55
C LYS A 208 -21.34 11.15 -17.27
N GLU A 209 -20.88 9.97 -16.86
CA GLU A 209 -21.11 8.72 -17.60
C GLU A 209 -22.40 8.02 -17.16
N VAL A 210 -22.82 8.19 -15.89
CA VAL A 210 -24.06 7.60 -15.36
C VAL A 210 -25.17 8.65 -15.28
N GLY A 211 -24.84 9.90 -14.95
CA GLY A 211 -25.81 10.96 -14.77
C GLY A 211 -26.51 10.98 -13.40
N ALA A 212 -26.02 10.18 -12.44
CA ALA A 212 -26.55 10.13 -11.07
C ALA A 212 -26.16 11.38 -10.26
N LYS A 213 -26.87 11.65 -9.16
CA LYS A 213 -26.50 12.72 -8.23
C LYS A 213 -25.51 12.22 -7.21
N VAL A 214 -24.41 12.93 -7.00
CA VAL A 214 -23.32 12.55 -6.10
C VAL A 214 -23.11 13.63 -5.06
N LYS A 215 -23.10 13.26 -3.77
CA LYS A 215 -22.46 14.04 -2.71
C LYS A 215 -21.09 13.43 -2.44
N ALA A 216 -20.03 14.20 -2.66
CA ALA A 216 -18.65 13.74 -2.61
C ALA A 216 -17.91 14.38 -1.43
N LEU A 217 -17.55 13.58 -0.43
CA LEU A 217 -16.96 14.06 0.81
C LEU A 217 -15.43 13.97 0.79
N THR A 218 -14.75 15.01 1.25
CA THR A 218 -13.32 14.99 1.57
C THR A 218 -13.01 15.82 2.83
N ILE A 219 -11.92 15.48 3.51
CA ILE A 219 -11.38 16.20 4.67
C ILE A 219 -10.09 16.97 4.34
N SER A 220 -9.64 16.93 3.08
CA SER A 220 -8.47 17.69 2.62
C SER A 220 -8.92 18.93 1.86
N GLN A 221 -8.45 20.11 2.31
CA GLN A 221 -8.81 21.39 1.71
C GLN A 221 -8.30 21.46 0.25
N GLU A 222 -7.08 20.97 -0.01
CA GLU A 222 -6.52 20.96 -1.37
C GLU A 222 -7.28 20.04 -2.33
N GLN A 223 -7.78 18.91 -1.84
CA GLN A 223 -8.61 18.00 -2.60
C GLN A 223 -10.00 18.59 -2.85
N TYR A 224 -10.59 19.22 -1.83
CA TYR A 224 -11.86 19.92 -1.95
C TYR A 224 -11.81 21.01 -3.03
N ASP A 225 -10.81 21.89 -2.95
CA ASP A 225 -10.65 22.99 -3.90
C ASP A 225 -10.45 22.46 -5.33
N PHE A 226 -9.61 21.44 -5.49
CA PHE A 226 -9.37 20.81 -6.78
C PHE A 226 -10.62 20.11 -7.35
N ALA A 227 -11.31 19.30 -6.53
CA ALA A 227 -12.49 18.55 -6.95
C ALA A 227 -13.63 19.50 -7.31
N ARG A 228 -13.81 20.59 -6.57
CA ARG A 228 -14.80 21.63 -6.87
C ARG A 228 -14.50 22.35 -8.18
N GLU A 229 -13.24 22.74 -8.40
CA GLU A 229 -12.83 23.37 -9.66
C GLU A 229 -13.01 22.41 -10.85
N ARG A 230 -12.64 21.14 -10.66
CA ARG A 230 -12.82 20.07 -11.64
C ARG A 230 -14.28 19.89 -12.02
N THR A 231 -15.17 19.70 -11.04
CA THR A 231 -16.62 19.58 -11.24
C THR A 231 -17.20 20.80 -11.97
N PHE A 232 -16.77 22.00 -11.60
CA PHE A 232 -17.20 23.23 -12.26
C PHE A 232 -16.78 23.26 -13.74
N LYS A 233 -15.51 22.96 -14.04
CA LYS A 233 -14.98 22.92 -15.41
C LYS A 233 -15.65 21.85 -16.27
N ALA A 234 -16.08 20.75 -15.66
CA ALA A 234 -16.83 19.70 -16.33
C ALA A 234 -18.33 20.04 -16.55
N GLY A 235 -18.82 21.15 -15.98
CA GLY A 235 -20.24 21.54 -16.07
C GLY A 235 -21.17 20.65 -15.23
N LEU A 236 -20.65 20.00 -14.18
CA LEU A 236 -21.36 18.97 -13.41
C LEU A 236 -21.93 19.47 -12.07
N ASN A 237 -21.96 20.77 -11.81
CA ASN A 237 -22.39 21.32 -10.50
C ASN A 237 -23.84 20.94 -10.11
N GLU A 238 -24.71 20.64 -11.07
CA GLU A 238 -26.09 20.16 -10.83
C GLU A 238 -26.17 18.67 -10.47
N LYS A 239 -25.06 17.93 -10.68
CA LYS A 239 -24.96 16.48 -10.49
C LYS A 239 -24.01 16.12 -9.36
N VAL A 240 -22.95 16.90 -9.14
CA VAL A 240 -21.91 16.59 -8.17
C VAL A 240 -21.78 17.75 -7.18
N ASP A 241 -22.09 17.46 -5.91
CA ASP A 241 -21.87 18.35 -4.78
C ASP A 241 -20.62 17.90 -4.02
N VAL A 242 -19.56 18.71 -4.06
CA VAL A 242 -18.31 18.44 -3.35
C VAL A 242 -18.36 19.12 -1.99
N CYS A 243 -18.17 18.36 -0.92
CA CYS A 243 -18.28 18.85 0.46
C CYS A 243 -16.98 18.63 1.24
N PHE A 244 -16.49 19.70 1.89
CA PHE A 244 -15.43 19.61 2.89
C PHE A 244 -16.05 19.19 4.23
N GLN A 245 -16.14 17.89 4.45
CA GLN A 245 -16.91 17.31 5.55
C GLN A 245 -16.32 15.94 5.93
N ASP A 246 -16.24 15.69 7.23
CA ASP A 246 -15.95 14.34 7.72
C ASP A 246 -17.16 13.43 7.52
N TYR A 247 -16.92 12.21 7.04
CA TYR A 247 -17.98 11.25 6.79
C TYR A 247 -18.73 10.84 8.07
N ARG A 248 -18.08 10.96 9.24
CA ARG A 248 -18.68 10.63 10.54
C ARG A 248 -19.83 11.56 10.89
N ASP A 249 -19.83 12.77 10.35
CA ASP A 249 -20.86 13.80 10.56
C ASP A 249 -21.97 13.73 9.51
N GLU A 250 -21.88 12.81 8.53
CA GLU A 250 -22.93 12.64 7.52
C GLU A 250 -24.20 12.02 8.11
N THR A 251 -25.34 12.64 7.80
CA THR A 251 -26.67 12.24 8.29
C THR A 251 -27.67 11.95 7.18
N GLY A 252 -27.27 12.16 5.92
CA GLY A 252 -28.09 11.94 4.73
C GLY A 252 -28.47 10.48 4.51
N LYS A 253 -29.35 10.28 3.52
CA LYS A 253 -29.82 8.97 3.07
C LYS A 253 -29.58 8.85 1.58
N TYR A 254 -29.01 7.72 1.17
CA TYR A 254 -28.54 7.50 -0.19
C TYR A 254 -28.94 6.11 -0.68
N ASP A 255 -29.18 6.02 -1.98
CA ASP A 255 -29.46 4.75 -2.65
C ASP A 255 -28.18 3.94 -2.79
N ARG A 256 -27.05 4.64 -2.97
CA ARG A 256 -25.73 4.04 -3.15
C ARG A 256 -24.68 4.76 -2.33
N ILE A 257 -23.72 4.00 -1.83
CA ILE A 257 -22.48 4.54 -1.24
C ILE A 257 -21.30 3.98 -2.02
N ALA A 258 -20.28 4.80 -2.23
CA ALA A 258 -18.99 4.36 -2.71
C ALA A 258 -17.85 4.88 -1.83
N SER A 259 -16.78 4.10 -1.74
CA SER A 259 -15.54 4.53 -1.07
C SER A 259 -14.36 3.80 -1.70
N ILE A 260 -13.36 4.54 -2.15
CA ILE A 260 -12.19 3.99 -2.84
C ILE A 260 -10.95 4.26 -2.00
N GLU A 261 -10.32 3.21 -1.48
CA GLU A 261 -9.03 3.21 -0.76
C GLU A 261 -8.94 4.29 0.33
N MET A 262 -10.04 4.44 1.06
CA MET A 262 -10.15 5.30 2.24
C MET A 262 -10.11 4.50 3.55
N PHE A 263 -10.61 3.27 3.54
CA PHE A 263 -10.84 2.46 4.74
C PHE A 263 -9.55 2.12 5.50
N GLU A 264 -8.43 2.05 4.78
CA GLU A 264 -7.08 1.83 5.27
C GLU A 264 -6.66 2.94 6.25
N ALA A 265 -7.11 4.17 6.03
CA ALA A 265 -6.81 5.32 6.88
C ALA A 265 -7.72 5.43 8.12
N VAL A 266 -8.81 4.66 8.19
CA VAL A 266 -9.75 4.68 9.33
C VAL A 266 -9.11 4.11 10.60
N GLY A 267 -8.28 3.06 10.43
CA GLY A 267 -7.62 2.35 11.53
C GLY A 267 -8.54 1.35 12.26
N GLU A 268 -7.95 0.24 12.74
CA GLU A 268 -8.68 -0.93 13.27
C GLU A 268 -9.75 -0.59 14.31
N LYS A 269 -9.44 0.33 15.22
CA LYS A 269 -10.34 0.75 16.31
C LYS A 269 -11.66 1.34 15.79
N TYR A 270 -11.65 1.98 14.63
CA TYR A 270 -12.79 2.75 14.11
C TYR A 270 -13.51 2.06 12.96
N TRP A 271 -13.06 0.88 12.53
CA TRP A 271 -13.73 0.09 11.51
C TRP A 271 -15.22 -0.19 11.82
N PRO A 272 -15.63 -0.53 13.06
CA PRO A 272 -17.06 -0.68 13.38
C PRO A 272 -17.85 0.59 13.14
N THR A 273 -17.35 1.75 13.59
CA THR A 273 -17.99 3.05 13.38
C THR A 273 -18.13 3.40 11.90
N TYR A 274 -17.16 3.02 11.06
CA TYR A 274 -17.27 3.19 9.61
C TYR A 274 -18.45 2.39 9.04
N PHE A 275 -18.58 1.11 9.38
CA PHE A 275 -19.71 0.27 8.92
C PHE A 275 -21.06 0.73 9.49
N GLU A 276 -21.10 1.21 10.74
CA GLU A 276 -22.29 1.85 11.31
C GLU A 276 -22.72 3.06 10.48
N LYS A 277 -21.74 3.85 10.00
CA LYS A 277 -22.01 5.01 9.16
C LYS A 277 -22.58 4.61 7.81
N LEU A 278 -21.99 3.61 7.15
CA LEU A 278 -22.53 3.02 5.91
C LEU A 278 -23.97 2.57 6.09
N SER A 279 -24.25 1.78 7.13
CA SER A 279 -25.60 1.29 7.39
C SER A 279 -26.56 2.44 7.68
N SER A 280 -26.14 3.42 8.49
CA SER A 280 -26.98 4.57 8.81
C SER A 280 -27.27 5.48 7.61
N CYS A 281 -26.38 5.58 6.63
CA CYS A 281 -26.56 6.44 5.45
C CYS A 281 -27.24 5.73 4.27
N LEU A 282 -27.29 4.40 4.24
CA LEU A 282 -27.98 3.67 3.17
C LEU A 282 -29.50 3.59 3.38
N ASN A 283 -30.25 3.71 2.29
CA ASN A 283 -31.66 3.29 2.21
C ASN A 283 -31.77 1.75 2.31
N PRO A 284 -32.87 1.19 2.84
CA PRO A 284 -33.15 -0.25 2.73
C PRO A 284 -33.07 -0.72 1.28
N GLY A 285 -32.41 -1.86 1.01
CA GLY A 285 -32.12 -2.35 -0.34
C GLY A 285 -30.99 -1.60 -1.07
N GLY A 286 -30.45 -0.52 -0.50
CA GLY A 286 -29.32 0.22 -1.04
C GLY A 286 -28.02 -0.58 -1.01
N ARG A 287 -27.02 -0.13 -1.80
CA ARG A 287 -25.72 -0.82 -1.92
C ARG A 287 -24.53 0.07 -1.61
N ALA A 288 -23.54 -0.47 -0.92
CA ALA A 288 -22.23 0.15 -0.75
C ALA A 288 -21.18 -0.61 -1.56
N GLY A 289 -20.52 0.07 -2.50
CA GLY A 289 -19.35 -0.44 -3.21
C GLY A 289 -18.06 0.11 -2.62
N LEU A 290 -17.23 -0.74 -2.03
CA LEU A 290 -15.98 -0.33 -1.38
C LEU A 290 -14.78 -0.92 -2.13
N GLN A 291 -13.78 -0.11 -2.47
CA GLN A 291 -12.46 -0.60 -2.91
C GLN A 291 -11.48 -0.51 -1.74
N ILE A 292 -10.93 -1.64 -1.31
CA ILE A 292 -10.12 -1.73 -0.08
C ILE A 292 -8.90 -2.62 -0.34
N ILE A 293 -7.72 -2.14 0.03
CA ILE A 293 -6.49 -2.91 0.16
C ILE A 293 -6.60 -3.79 1.41
N THR A 294 -6.34 -5.08 1.24
CA THR A 294 -6.42 -6.10 2.29
C THR A 294 -5.07 -6.75 2.51
N ILE A 295 -4.88 -7.30 3.71
CA ILE A 295 -3.73 -8.16 4.04
C ILE A 295 -4.22 -9.58 4.30
N GLN A 296 -3.45 -10.60 3.92
CA GLN A 296 -3.84 -11.98 4.17
C GLN A 296 -4.13 -12.26 5.65
N ASP A 297 -5.18 -13.02 5.95
CA ASP A 297 -5.60 -13.36 7.31
C ASP A 297 -4.46 -13.89 8.19
N ARG A 298 -3.63 -14.79 7.63
CA ARG A 298 -2.48 -15.40 8.31
C ARG A 298 -1.41 -14.39 8.76
N MET A 299 -1.40 -13.19 8.18
CA MET A 299 -0.40 -12.16 8.42
C MET A 299 -0.91 -11.04 9.34
N PHE A 300 -2.23 -10.97 9.58
CA PHE A 300 -2.85 -9.82 10.22
C PHE A 300 -2.39 -9.62 11.68
N ASP A 301 -2.27 -10.68 12.47
CA ASP A 301 -1.86 -10.56 13.88
C ASP A 301 -0.42 -10.05 14.05
N ASP A 302 0.49 -10.47 13.17
CA ASP A 302 1.86 -9.95 13.18
C ASP A 302 1.84 -8.48 12.73
N TYR A 303 1.14 -8.17 11.64
CA TYR A 303 1.02 -6.82 11.09
C TYR A 303 0.44 -5.81 12.09
N ARG A 304 -0.68 -6.15 12.74
CA ARG A 304 -1.34 -5.26 13.72
C ARG A 304 -0.49 -4.99 14.98
N SER A 305 0.46 -5.88 15.27
CA SER A 305 1.33 -5.78 16.46
C SER A 305 2.59 -4.96 16.22
N GLY A 306 2.89 -4.63 14.95
CA GLY A 306 4.13 -3.96 14.55
C GLY A 306 3.93 -2.62 13.84
N THR A 307 5.05 -2.05 13.41
CA THR A 307 5.08 -0.88 12.53
C THR A 307 6.04 -1.19 11.40
N ASP A 308 5.49 -1.32 10.20
CA ASP A 308 6.27 -1.55 8.99
C ASP A 308 6.82 -0.24 8.39
N PHE A 309 7.56 -0.36 7.30
CA PHE A 309 8.08 0.80 6.57
C PHE A 309 6.99 1.80 6.15
N ILE A 310 5.83 1.30 5.69
CA ILE A 310 4.71 2.10 5.19
C ILE A 310 4.08 2.91 6.32
N GLN A 311 3.73 2.26 7.43
CA GLN A 311 3.16 2.91 8.60
C GLN A 311 4.11 3.92 9.25
N ARG A 312 5.43 3.76 9.06
CA ARG A 312 6.42 4.66 9.63
C ARG A 312 6.69 5.91 8.80
N HIS A 313 6.67 5.79 7.47
CA HIS A 313 7.15 6.85 6.57
C HIS A 313 6.12 7.35 5.55
N ILE A 314 5.08 6.58 5.22
CA ILE A 314 4.14 6.90 4.13
C ILE A 314 2.71 7.08 4.65
N PHE A 315 2.19 6.15 5.44
CA PHE A 315 0.82 6.20 5.96
C PHE A 315 0.74 5.89 7.46
N PRO A 316 1.15 6.82 8.34
CA PRO A 316 1.05 6.63 9.79
C PRO A 316 -0.39 6.44 10.25
N GLY A 317 -0.61 5.39 11.01
CA GLY A 317 -1.94 5.00 11.49
C GLY A 317 -2.75 4.17 10.49
N GLY A 318 -2.25 3.98 9.26
CA GLY A 318 -2.85 3.10 8.27
C GLY A 318 -2.91 1.65 8.75
N MET A 319 -4.01 0.97 8.46
CA MET A 319 -4.22 -0.43 8.82
C MET A 319 -5.01 -1.15 7.73
N LEU A 320 -4.41 -2.21 7.18
CA LEU A 320 -5.04 -3.09 6.22
C LEU A 320 -5.91 -4.13 6.95
N PRO A 321 -7.20 -4.25 6.64
CA PRO A 321 -8.04 -5.30 7.18
C PRO A 321 -7.79 -6.65 6.48
N PRO A 322 -8.00 -7.77 7.19
CA PRO A 322 -8.07 -9.06 6.54
C PRO A 322 -9.44 -9.28 5.89
N PRO A 323 -9.53 -10.04 4.78
CA PRO A 323 -10.78 -10.30 4.06
C PRO A 323 -11.88 -10.87 4.96
N THR A 324 -11.57 -11.80 5.88
CA THR A 324 -12.58 -12.39 6.76
C THR A 324 -13.21 -11.37 7.72
N LYS A 325 -12.46 -10.36 8.18
CA LYS A 325 -13.03 -9.28 9.00
C LYS A 325 -14.00 -8.44 8.18
N LEU A 326 -13.64 -8.06 6.95
CA LEU A 326 -14.52 -7.27 6.07
C LEU A 326 -15.83 -8.00 5.74
N ALA A 327 -15.78 -9.31 5.51
CA ALA A 327 -16.96 -10.10 5.20
C ALA A 327 -17.98 -10.13 6.35
N ASN A 328 -17.51 -10.11 7.60
CA ASN A 328 -18.35 -10.32 8.78
C ASN A 328 -18.76 -9.01 9.49
N MET A 329 -18.01 -7.92 9.29
CA MET A 329 -18.17 -6.70 10.09
C MET A 329 -19.54 -6.03 9.93
N GLY A 330 -20.10 -6.04 8.73
CA GLY A 330 -21.36 -5.39 8.43
C GLY A 330 -22.62 -6.18 8.82
N ALA A 331 -22.50 -7.50 9.08
CA ALA A 331 -23.67 -8.38 9.13
C ALA A 331 -24.66 -8.02 10.24
N HIS A 332 -24.16 -7.68 11.44
CA HIS A 332 -24.98 -7.26 12.58
C HIS A 332 -25.63 -5.87 12.38
N LEU A 333 -25.21 -5.12 11.36
CA LEU A 333 -25.75 -3.82 10.97
C LEU A 333 -26.69 -3.93 9.75
N GLY A 334 -27.07 -5.15 9.37
CA GLY A 334 -27.88 -5.42 8.18
C GLY A 334 -27.15 -5.20 6.87
N LEU A 335 -25.81 -5.12 6.87
CA LEU A 335 -25.00 -5.02 5.66
C LEU A 335 -24.43 -6.39 5.31
N HIS A 336 -24.92 -6.96 4.22
CA HIS A 336 -24.51 -8.29 3.77
C HIS A 336 -23.60 -8.16 2.54
N LEU A 337 -22.43 -8.79 2.58
CA LEU A 337 -21.56 -8.87 1.43
C LEU A 337 -22.23 -9.72 0.33
N LYS A 338 -22.46 -9.12 -0.83
CA LYS A 338 -23.14 -9.74 -1.97
C LYS A 338 -22.19 -10.20 -3.07
N ALA A 339 -21.13 -9.43 -3.31
CA ALA A 339 -20.15 -9.72 -4.35
C ALA A 339 -18.78 -9.17 -3.97
N GLU A 340 -17.74 -9.82 -4.47
CA GLU A 340 -16.37 -9.33 -4.41
C GLU A 340 -15.66 -9.52 -5.74
N ARG A 341 -14.73 -8.60 -6.04
CA ARG A 341 -13.76 -8.72 -7.12
C ARG A 341 -12.38 -8.44 -6.55
N ILE A 342 -11.44 -9.32 -6.83
CA ILE A 342 -10.06 -9.27 -6.34
C ILE A 342 -9.14 -8.98 -7.53
N PHE A 343 -8.21 -8.04 -7.39
CA PHE A 343 -7.34 -7.61 -8.50
C PHE A 343 -5.98 -7.07 -8.03
N GLY A 344 -5.38 -7.66 -6.99
CA GLY A 344 -4.07 -7.28 -6.44
C GLY A 344 -2.95 -7.13 -7.47
N GLN A 345 -2.89 -7.99 -8.49
CA GLN A 345 -1.87 -7.92 -9.54
C GLN A 345 -2.00 -6.66 -10.42
N ASP A 346 -3.21 -6.11 -10.55
CA ASP A 346 -3.42 -4.83 -11.24
C ASP A 346 -2.89 -3.66 -10.41
N TYR A 347 -2.88 -3.78 -9.08
CA TYR A 347 -2.22 -2.78 -8.23
C TYR A 347 -0.69 -2.89 -8.36
N ALA A 348 -0.13 -4.10 -8.41
CA ALA A 348 1.29 -4.27 -8.71
C ALA A 348 1.67 -3.57 -10.04
N ARG A 349 0.89 -3.78 -11.10
CA ARG A 349 1.09 -3.06 -12.37
C ARG A 349 0.92 -1.54 -12.23
N THR A 350 -0.09 -1.07 -11.52
CA THR A 350 -0.31 0.36 -11.26
C THR A 350 0.89 1.01 -10.57
N LEU A 351 1.47 0.34 -9.57
CA LEU A 351 2.65 0.82 -8.84
C LEU A 351 3.91 0.83 -9.72
N ALA A 352 4.05 -0.15 -10.62
CA ALA A 352 5.13 -0.17 -11.60
C ALA A 352 5.02 1.01 -12.58
N GLU A 353 3.84 1.25 -13.15
CA GLU A 353 3.61 2.39 -14.05
C GLU A 353 3.79 3.74 -13.33
N TRP A 354 3.33 3.86 -12.08
CA TRP A 354 3.59 5.05 -11.24
C TRP A 354 5.07 5.28 -10.98
N ARG A 355 5.85 4.21 -10.75
CA ARG A 355 7.30 4.32 -10.55
C ARG A 355 7.98 4.85 -11.80
N GLU A 356 7.67 4.30 -12.97
CA GLU A 356 8.24 4.77 -14.25
C GLU A 356 7.94 6.26 -14.47
N ARG A 357 6.67 6.65 -14.31
CA ARG A 357 6.24 8.06 -14.42
C ARG A 357 6.91 8.96 -13.39
N PHE A 358 7.09 8.49 -12.16
CA PHE A 358 7.79 9.23 -11.11
C PHE A 358 9.26 9.48 -11.47
N HIS A 359 9.96 8.47 -11.98
CA HIS A 359 11.36 8.64 -12.43
C HIS A 359 11.46 9.65 -13.58
N ASP A 360 10.58 9.55 -14.58
CA ASP A 360 10.52 10.47 -15.73
C ASP A 360 10.15 11.90 -15.31
N ALA A 361 9.35 12.02 -14.26
CA ALA A 361 8.94 13.29 -13.69
C ALA A 361 9.96 13.91 -12.73
N TRP A 362 10.94 13.14 -12.24
CA TRP A 362 11.90 13.61 -11.23
C TRP A 362 12.60 14.92 -11.58
N PRO A 363 13.03 15.18 -12.84
CA PRO A 363 13.62 16.47 -13.22
C PRO A 363 12.68 17.67 -13.01
N ARG A 364 11.36 17.47 -13.05
CA ARG A 364 10.33 18.48 -12.79
C ARG A 364 9.96 18.56 -11.30
N ILE A 365 10.02 17.43 -10.59
CA ILE A 365 9.74 17.34 -9.15
C ILE A 365 10.88 17.97 -8.32
N LYS A 366 12.15 17.73 -8.65
CA LYS A 366 13.30 18.21 -7.87
C LYS A 366 13.30 19.74 -7.63
N PRO A 367 13.01 20.60 -8.64
CA PRO A 367 12.86 22.04 -8.44
C PRO A 367 11.74 22.47 -7.46
N LEU A 368 10.77 21.61 -7.14
CA LEU A 368 9.70 21.89 -6.17
C LEU A 368 10.18 21.84 -4.71
N GLY A 369 11.46 21.53 -4.48
CA GLY A 369 12.08 21.50 -3.14
C GLY A 369 12.34 20.08 -2.60
N PHE A 370 12.12 19.05 -3.41
CA PHE A 370 12.39 17.65 -3.02
C PHE A 370 13.85 17.26 -3.27
N ASP A 371 14.45 16.51 -2.34
CA ASP A 371 15.84 16.07 -2.41
C ASP A 371 15.98 14.60 -2.84
N ASP A 372 17.21 14.17 -3.12
CA ASP A 372 17.48 12.80 -3.58
C ASP A 372 17.20 11.74 -2.48
N ARG A 373 17.11 12.15 -1.21
CA ARG A 373 16.68 11.27 -0.11
C ARG A 373 15.17 11.01 -0.19
N PHE A 374 14.36 12.04 -0.45
CA PHE A 374 12.94 11.90 -0.72
C PHE A 374 12.69 11.05 -1.97
N LYS A 375 13.47 11.26 -3.04
CA LYS A 375 13.42 10.39 -4.22
C LYS A 375 13.52 8.91 -3.86
N ARG A 376 14.58 8.56 -3.10
CA ARG A 376 14.80 7.17 -2.66
C ARG A 376 13.69 6.66 -1.74
N LEU A 377 13.14 7.52 -0.87
CA LEU A 377 11.99 7.16 -0.04
C LEU A 377 10.79 6.76 -0.90
N TRP A 378 10.44 7.60 -1.88
CA TRP A 378 9.27 7.40 -2.73
C TRP A 378 9.44 6.21 -3.68
N GLU A 379 10.63 6.05 -4.27
CA GLU A 379 10.97 4.87 -5.09
C GLU A 379 10.85 3.58 -4.28
N PHE A 380 11.43 3.55 -3.08
CA PHE A 380 11.37 2.36 -2.23
C PHE A 380 9.94 2.05 -1.81
N TYR A 381 9.13 3.07 -1.50
CA TYR A 381 7.71 2.90 -1.24
C TYR A 381 7.00 2.17 -2.40
N LEU A 382 7.16 2.64 -3.64
CA LEU A 382 6.52 2.04 -4.80
C LEU A 382 6.98 0.59 -5.03
N HIS A 383 8.28 0.32 -4.92
CA HIS A 383 8.82 -1.04 -5.00
C HIS A 383 8.31 -1.96 -3.88
N TYR A 384 8.24 -1.44 -2.65
CA TYR A 384 7.80 -2.20 -1.48
C TYR A 384 6.35 -2.62 -1.59
N CYS A 385 5.47 -1.70 -1.98
CA CYS A 385 4.07 -2.02 -2.21
C CYS A 385 3.90 -2.96 -3.42
N GLU A 386 4.62 -2.74 -4.52
CA GLU A 386 4.53 -3.61 -5.70
C GLU A 386 4.89 -5.06 -5.32
N ALA A 387 6.00 -5.26 -4.61
CA ALA A 387 6.44 -6.57 -4.14
C ALA A 387 5.39 -7.25 -3.25
N GLY A 388 4.73 -6.49 -2.37
CA GLY A 388 3.67 -7.01 -1.51
C GLY A 388 2.44 -7.53 -2.28
N PHE A 389 2.06 -6.84 -3.35
CA PHE A 389 0.97 -7.27 -4.24
C PHE A 389 1.38 -8.43 -5.14
N ARG A 390 2.58 -8.38 -5.76
CA ARG A 390 3.11 -9.47 -6.60
C ARG A 390 3.18 -10.79 -5.84
N SER A 391 3.57 -10.74 -4.58
CA SER A 391 3.67 -11.90 -3.71
C SER A 391 2.33 -12.32 -3.07
N GLU A 392 1.22 -11.65 -3.39
CA GLU A 392 -0.12 -11.89 -2.81
C GLU A 392 -0.17 -11.80 -1.27
N ASN A 393 0.78 -11.08 -0.66
CA ASN A 393 0.76 -10.84 0.79
C ASN A 393 -0.28 -9.76 1.16
N ILE A 394 -0.49 -8.83 0.24
CA ILE A 394 -1.59 -7.87 0.23
C ILE A 394 -2.34 -7.98 -1.10
N ASP A 395 -3.58 -7.51 -1.11
CA ASP A 395 -4.49 -7.58 -2.25
C ASP A 395 -5.38 -6.35 -2.29
N VAL A 396 -6.07 -6.08 -3.40
CA VAL A 396 -7.08 -5.03 -3.49
C VAL A 396 -8.40 -5.62 -3.97
N ARG A 397 -9.49 -5.19 -3.32
CA ARG A 397 -10.81 -5.77 -3.50
C ARG A 397 -11.85 -4.71 -3.71
N GLN A 398 -12.73 -4.91 -4.69
CA GLN A 398 -14.02 -4.23 -4.76
C GLN A 398 -15.08 -5.13 -4.11
N LEU A 399 -15.65 -4.66 -3.00
CA LEU A 399 -16.63 -5.36 -2.16
C LEU A 399 -17.97 -4.64 -2.27
N VAL A 400 -19.04 -5.39 -2.54
CA VAL A 400 -20.39 -4.84 -2.63
C VAL A 400 -21.23 -5.36 -1.48
N TYR A 401 -21.63 -4.46 -0.60
CA TYR A 401 -22.55 -4.73 0.49
C TYR A 401 -23.97 -4.29 0.11
N VAL A 402 -24.98 -5.05 0.52
CA VAL A 402 -26.39 -4.69 0.39
C VAL A 402 -26.99 -4.51 1.77
N LYS A 403 -27.74 -3.42 1.94
CA LYS A 403 -28.50 -3.18 3.16
C LYS A 403 -29.82 -3.95 3.11
N ALA A 404 -30.07 -4.75 4.15
CA ALA A 404 -31.31 -5.50 4.35
C ALA A 404 -32.55 -4.59 4.41
#